data_AF-A0A5J4PZK0-F1
#
_entry.id   AF-A0A5J4PZK0-F1
#
_cell.length_a   1.000
_cell.length_b   1.000
_cell.length_c   1.000
_cell.angle_alpha   90.00
_cell.angle_beta   90.00
_cell.angle_gamma   90.00
#
_symmetry.space_group_name_H-M   'P 1'
#
loop_
_entity.id
_entity.type
_entity.pdbx_description
1 polymer ?
#
loop_
_entity_poly.entity_id
_entity_poly.type
_entity_poly.pdbx_seq_one_letter_code
_entity_poly.pdbx_strand_id
1 'polypeptide(L)'
;MLNSISLAANANAIKYAIAYKDFDINTNYPQQSKKSTPFILSQSYWNSKVIGYGIQDKQKHRKTNNNVTINDYDYYKDLFERQGCVICGDKFTMDNKPTLDRIDNKLPHTKSNCQPCCLYCNRYKSDKDEKVTRLFIQLRRYCNINHLPQTIVNNEVYQLIRRNITGGLSNVMH
;
A
#
# COMPACT_ATOMS: atom_id res chain seq x y z
N MET A 1 -4.84 -39.23 2.89
CA MET A 1 -4.72 -38.70 4.26
C MET A 1 -5.84 -37.71 4.48
N LEU A 2 -6.84 -38.06 5.30
CA LEU A 2 -7.84 -37.11 5.77
C LEU A 2 -7.18 -36.32 6.90
N ASN A 3 -6.84 -35.06 6.67
CA ASN A 3 -6.42 -34.17 7.75
C ASN A 3 -7.63 -34.00 8.67
N SER A 4 -7.58 -34.60 9.86
CA SER A 4 -8.56 -34.36 10.92
C SER A 4 -8.35 -32.96 11.48
N ILE A 5 -8.86 -31.95 10.77
CA ILE A 5 -8.90 -30.57 11.27
C ILE A 5 -9.80 -30.57 12.51
N SER A 6 -9.29 -30.08 13.64
CA SER A 6 -10.06 -30.06 14.90
C SER A 6 -11.36 -29.26 14.73
N LEU A 7 -12.38 -29.56 15.54
CA LEU A 7 -13.64 -28.81 15.52
C LEU A 7 -13.41 -27.30 15.72
N ALA A 8 -12.44 -26.94 16.55
CA ALA A 8 -12.03 -25.55 16.77
C ALA A 8 -11.44 -24.90 15.51
N ALA A 9 -10.58 -25.62 14.78
CA ALA A 9 -10.00 -25.13 13.54
C ALA A 9 -11.06 -24.98 12.43
N ASN A 10 -12.02 -25.91 12.33
CA ASN A 10 -13.17 -25.78 11.42
C ASN A 10 -14.06 -24.58 11.79
N ALA A 11 -14.36 -24.39 13.07
CA ALA A 11 -15.15 -23.24 13.54
C ALA A 11 -14.43 -21.90 13.24
N ASN A 12 -13.11 -21.84 13.41
CA ASN A 12 -12.32 -20.65 13.09
C ASN A 12 -12.26 -20.39 11.58
N ALA A 13 -12.09 -21.43 10.76
CA ALA A 13 -12.14 -21.30 9.30
C ALA A 13 -13.49 -20.74 8.82
N ILE A 14 -14.61 -21.24 9.36
CA ILE A 14 -15.96 -20.72 9.06
C ILE A 14 -16.10 -19.26 9.49
N LYS A 15 -15.64 -18.89 10.69
CA LYS A 15 -15.66 -17.50 11.15
C LYS A 15 -14.88 -16.58 10.22
N TYR A 16 -13.69 -16.98 9.78
CA TYR A 16 -12.90 -16.21 8.83
C TYR A 16 -13.59 -16.10 7.46
N ALA A 17 -14.13 -17.20 6.95
CA ALA A 17 -14.87 -17.20 5.69
C ALA A 17 -16.06 -16.23 5.74
N ILE A 18 -16.82 -16.21 6.83
CA ILE A 18 -17.95 -15.28 7.01
C ILE A 18 -17.46 -13.83 7.15
N ALA A 19 -16.40 -13.58 7.93
CA ALA A 19 -15.89 -12.22 8.16
C ALA A 19 -15.35 -11.56 6.89
N TYR A 20 -14.76 -12.35 5.99
CA TYR A 20 -14.14 -11.88 4.75
C TYR A 20 -14.95 -12.23 3.49
N LYS A 21 -16.20 -12.69 3.62
CA LYS A 21 -17.04 -13.09 2.48
C LYS A 21 -17.25 -11.98 1.44
N ASP A 22 -17.28 -10.72 1.91
CA ASP A 22 -17.52 -9.52 1.10
C ASP A 22 -16.21 -8.77 0.79
N PHE A 23 -15.05 -9.36 1.10
CA PHE A 23 -13.77 -8.79 0.74
C PHE A 23 -13.49 -8.99 -0.75
N ASP A 24 -13.27 -7.90 -1.46
CA ASP A 24 -12.86 -7.89 -2.87
C ASP A 24 -11.56 -7.10 -3.04
N ILE A 25 -10.53 -7.77 -3.55
CA ILE A 25 -9.21 -7.18 -3.83
C ILE A 25 -9.25 -6.07 -4.88
N ASN A 26 -10.25 -6.08 -5.76
CA ASN A 26 -10.40 -5.07 -6.80
C ASN A 26 -11.06 -3.79 -6.28
N THR A 27 -11.75 -3.88 -5.14
CA THR A 27 -12.37 -2.73 -4.48
C THR A 27 -11.30 -1.85 -3.82
N ASN A 28 -11.41 -0.53 -4.03
CA ASN A 28 -10.60 0.47 -3.32
C ASN A 28 -11.35 0.90 -2.06
N TYR A 29 -11.07 0.25 -0.95
CA TYR A 29 -11.70 0.59 0.32
C TYR A 29 -11.22 1.98 0.78
N PRO A 30 -12.13 2.86 1.25
CA PRO A 30 -11.75 4.21 1.67
C PRO A 30 -10.86 4.17 2.91
N GLN A 31 -9.87 5.05 2.94
CA GLN A 31 -9.15 5.33 4.18
C GLN A 31 -10.03 6.18 5.09
N GLN A 32 -10.11 5.86 6.37
CA GLN A 32 -10.61 6.79 7.39
C GLN A 32 -9.60 7.94 7.51
N SER A 33 -9.68 8.96 6.66
CA SER A 33 -8.79 10.13 6.72
C SER A 33 -9.54 11.45 6.75
N LYS A 34 -8.93 12.39 7.47
CA LYS A 34 -9.37 13.78 7.65
C LYS A 34 -9.42 14.54 6.32
N LYS A 35 -10.27 15.57 6.25
CA LYS A 35 -10.38 16.49 5.11
C LYS A 35 -8.98 17.03 4.76
N SER A 36 -8.48 16.68 3.58
CA SER A 36 -7.23 17.18 3.01
C SER A 36 -7.53 17.80 1.64
N THR A 37 -6.78 18.83 1.26
CA THR A 37 -7.00 19.50 -0.03
C THR A 37 -6.36 18.70 -1.18
N PRO A 38 -6.95 18.75 -2.40
CA PRO A 38 -6.36 18.12 -3.57
C PRO A 38 -4.93 18.60 -3.82
N PHE A 39 -4.05 17.69 -4.23
CA PHE A 39 -2.69 18.04 -4.60
C PHE A 39 -2.69 18.69 -5.98
N ILE A 40 -2.00 19.83 -6.11
CA ILE A 40 -1.72 20.47 -7.38
C ILE A 40 -0.20 20.44 -7.59
N LEU A 41 0.25 19.85 -8.70
CA LEU A 41 1.67 19.78 -9.03
C LEU A 41 2.17 21.18 -9.35
N SER A 42 3.16 21.66 -8.60
CA SER A 42 3.91 22.88 -8.96
C SER A 42 5.18 22.55 -9.72
N GLN A 43 5.64 23.47 -10.57
CA GLN A 43 6.90 23.31 -11.30
C GLN A 43 8.09 23.13 -10.34
N SER A 44 8.14 23.89 -9.25
CA SER A 44 9.21 23.78 -8.24
C SER A 44 9.25 22.40 -7.60
N TYR A 45 8.08 21.84 -7.26
CA TYR A 45 7.98 20.49 -6.73
C TYR A 45 8.47 19.47 -7.76
N TRP A 46 8.03 19.57 -9.02
CA TRP A 46 8.45 18.68 -10.09
C TRP A 46 9.97 18.71 -10.30
N ASN A 47 10.58 19.91 -10.34
CA ASN A 47 12.02 20.08 -10.48
C ASN A 47 12.78 19.36 -9.34
N SER A 48 12.34 19.52 -8.09
CA SER A 48 12.93 18.82 -6.94
C SER A 48 12.80 17.29 -7.06
N LYS A 49 11.66 16.80 -7.57
CA LYS A 49 11.43 15.36 -7.78
C LYS A 49 12.35 14.79 -8.85
N VAL A 50 12.47 15.44 -10.00
CA VAL A 50 13.36 15.03 -11.11
C VAL A 50 14.81 14.89 -10.63
N ILE A 51 15.32 15.87 -9.88
CA ILE A 51 16.66 15.82 -9.28
C ILE A 51 16.78 14.61 -8.35
N GLY A 52 15.80 14.41 -7.47
CA GLY A 52 15.78 13.27 -6.54
C GLY A 52 15.78 11.91 -7.24
N TYR A 53 15.05 11.76 -8.35
CA TYR A 53 15.04 10.52 -9.13
C TYR A 53 16.39 10.26 -9.80
N GLY A 54 17.01 11.30 -10.36
CA GLY A 54 18.36 11.21 -10.92
C GLY A 54 19.41 10.76 -9.89
N ILE A 55 19.34 11.27 -8.66
CA ILE A 55 20.25 10.87 -7.57
C ILE A 55 20.01 9.40 -7.18
N GLN A 56 18.75 8.99 -7.02
CA GLN A 56 18.42 7.61 -6.64
C GLN A 56 18.87 6.58 -7.67
N ASP A 57 18.75 6.89 -8.96
CA ASP A 57 19.18 5.99 -10.03
C ASP A 57 20.70 5.88 -10.08
N LYS A 58 21.42 6.99 -9.91
CA LYS A 58 22.89 7.00 -9.81
C LYS A 58 23.39 6.17 -8.62
N GLN A 59 22.79 6.34 -7.44
CA GLN A 59 23.17 5.62 -6.22
C GLN A 59 23.00 4.09 -6.33
N LYS A 60 22.08 3.64 -7.19
CA LYS A 60 21.82 2.22 -7.44
C LYS A 60 22.47 1.73 -8.74
N HIS A 61 23.41 2.50 -9.30
CA HIS A 61 24.13 2.20 -10.53
C HIS A 61 23.22 1.86 -11.73
N ARG A 62 22.05 2.50 -11.81
CA ARG A 62 21.15 2.36 -12.94
C ARG A 62 21.59 3.24 -14.09
N LYS A 63 21.22 2.85 -15.31
CA LYS A 63 21.34 3.75 -16.45
C LYS A 63 20.47 4.98 -16.20
N THR A 64 20.98 6.17 -16.52
CA THR A 64 20.25 7.43 -16.36
C THR A 64 19.88 8.05 -17.71
N ASN A 65 20.11 7.33 -18.81
CA ASN A 65 19.70 7.78 -20.13
C ASN A 65 18.17 7.78 -20.21
N ASN A 66 17.59 8.83 -20.79
CA ASN A 66 16.15 9.00 -20.97
C ASN A 66 15.33 9.02 -19.66
N ASN A 67 15.95 9.43 -18.55
CA ASN A 67 15.22 9.65 -17.30
C ASN A 67 14.19 10.77 -17.47
N VAL A 68 13.17 10.80 -16.61
CA VAL A 68 12.23 11.91 -16.53
C VAL A 68 12.96 13.24 -16.41
N THR A 69 12.44 14.25 -17.10
CA THR A 69 13.03 15.57 -17.18
C THR A 69 12.06 16.63 -16.67
N ILE A 70 12.60 17.82 -16.40
CA ILE A 70 11.81 18.99 -16.03
C ILE A 70 10.78 19.39 -17.11
N ASN A 71 11.05 19.04 -18.38
CA ASN A 71 10.14 19.30 -19.51
C ASN A 71 8.93 18.36 -19.53
N ASP A 72 8.94 17.28 -18.73
CA ASP A 72 7.81 16.35 -18.64
C ASP A 72 6.71 16.81 -17.67
N TYR A 73 6.80 18.06 -17.20
CA TYR A 73 5.90 18.65 -16.21
C TYR A 73 4.42 18.51 -16.59
N ASP A 74 4.03 18.97 -17.79
CA ASP A 74 2.62 18.98 -18.20
C ASP A 74 2.05 17.57 -18.26
N TYR A 75 2.84 16.61 -18.75
CA TYR A 75 2.47 15.20 -18.77
C TYR A 75 2.19 14.66 -17.37
N TYR A 76 3.09 14.90 -16.41
CA TYR A 76 2.94 14.37 -15.05
C TYR A 76 1.91 15.14 -14.22
N LYS A 77 1.69 16.43 -14.52
CA LYS A 77 0.60 17.21 -13.94
C LYS A 77 -0.75 16.59 -14.32
N ASP A 78 -0.98 16.40 -15.61
CA ASP A 78 -2.19 15.75 -16.13
C ASP A 78 -2.34 14.30 -15.61
N LEU A 79 -1.25 13.55 -15.54
CA LEU A 79 -1.25 12.19 -14.99
C LEU A 79 -1.72 12.15 -13.53
N PHE A 80 -1.21 13.05 -12.67
CA PHE A 80 -1.58 13.08 -11.26
C PHE A 80 -3.00 13.61 -11.01
N GLU A 81 -3.53 14.45 -11.90
CA GLU A 81 -4.92 14.91 -11.85
C GLU A 81 -5.89 13.78 -12.24
N ARG A 82 -5.62 13.09 -13.36
CA ARG A 82 -6.50 12.04 -13.89
C ARG A 82 -6.42 10.74 -13.11
N GLN A 83 -5.22 10.32 -12.70
CA GLN A 83 -5.01 9.04 -12.03
C GLN A 83 -4.95 9.18 -10.51
N GLY A 84 -4.83 8.06 -9.81
CA GLY A 84 -4.58 8.00 -8.37
C GLY A 84 -3.36 7.13 -8.10
N CYS A 85 -3.10 6.82 -6.85
CA CYS A 85 -2.08 5.84 -6.48
C CYS A 85 -2.45 4.46 -7.07
N VAL A 86 -1.55 3.86 -7.85
CA VAL A 86 -1.76 2.53 -8.45
C VAL A 86 -2.02 1.43 -7.40
N ILE A 87 -1.43 1.54 -6.21
CA ILE A 87 -1.53 0.51 -5.17
C ILE A 87 -2.80 0.67 -4.35
N CYS A 88 -3.01 1.83 -3.70
CA CYS A 88 -4.17 2.03 -2.82
C CYS A 88 -5.42 2.57 -3.52
N GLY A 89 -5.29 3.14 -4.71
CA GLY A 89 -6.39 3.74 -5.47
C GLY A 89 -6.74 5.18 -5.07
N ASP A 90 -6.15 5.72 -4.01
CA ASP A 90 -6.51 7.07 -3.53
C ASP A 90 -6.06 8.16 -4.50
N LYS A 91 -6.84 9.24 -4.52
CA LYS A 91 -6.42 10.51 -5.12
C LYS A 91 -5.32 11.17 -4.29
N PHE A 92 -4.49 11.96 -4.97
CA PHE A 92 -3.39 12.67 -4.33
C PHE A 92 -3.88 13.93 -3.64
N THR A 93 -3.39 14.13 -2.43
CA THR A 93 -3.70 15.29 -1.59
C THR A 93 -2.42 15.90 -1.05
N MET A 94 -2.51 17.06 -0.39
CA MET A 94 -1.35 17.68 0.24
C MET A 94 -0.71 16.79 1.33
N ASP A 95 -1.48 15.92 1.97
CA ASP A 95 -0.98 14.93 2.94
C ASP A 95 -0.55 13.61 2.27
N ASN A 96 -1.15 13.28 1.13
CA ASN A 96 -0.87 12.08 0.34
C ASN A 96 -0.23 12.44 -1.01
N LYS A 97 0.97 13.04 -0.96
CA LYS A 97 1.65 13.55 -2.16
C LYS A 97 2.06 12.41 -3.12
N PRO A 98 1.99 12.64 -4.44
CA PRO A 98 2.37 11.65 -5.43
C PRO A 98 3.89 11.46 -5.51
N THR A 99 4.27 10.26 -5.91
CA THR A 99 5.61 9.87 -6.33
C THR A 99 5.50 9.01 -7.59
N LEU A 100 6.58 8.91 -8.35
CA LEU A 100 6.77 7.90 -9.37
C LEU A 100 7.32 6.63 -8.72
N ASP A 101 6.55 5.54 -8.80
CA ASP A 101 7.04 4.19 -8.56
C ASP A 101 7.49 3.58 -9.89
N ARG A 102 8.53 2.74 -9.83
CA ARG A 102 9.00 2.02 -11.01
C ARG A 102 8.26 0.70 -11.16
N ILE A 103 7.93 0.38 -12.39
CA ILE A 103 7.38 -0.93 -12.76
C ILE A 103 8.51 -1.97 -12.70
N ASP A 104 9.63 -1.72 -13.37
CA ASP A 104 10.86 -2.50 -13.23
C ASP A 104 11.92 -1.69 -12.45
N ASN A 105 12.30 -2.21 -11.28
CA ASN A 105 13.32 -1.63 -10.41
C ASN A 105 14.74 -1.66 -10.99
N LYS A 106 14.99 -2.38 -12.09
CA LYS A 106 16.27 -2.39 -12.82
C LYS A 106 16.38 -1.27 -13.85
N LEU A 107 15.26 -0.70 -14.28
CA LEU A 107 15.20 0.35 -15.30
C LEU A 107 15.14 1.77 -14.67
N PRO A 108 15.58 2.82 -15.39
CA PRO A 108 15.44 4.21 -14.93
C PRO A 108 13.99 4.65 -14.80
N HIS A 109 13.78 5.84 -14.23
CA HIS A 109 12.48 6.50 -14.27
C HIS A 109 12.20 7.03 -15.68
N THR A 110 11.50 6.26 -16.49
CA THR A 110 11.03 6.69 -17.82
C THR A 110 9.51 6.79 -17.83
N LYS A 111 8.92 7.49 -18.81
CA LYS A 111 7.45 7.60 -18.91
C LYS A 111 6.74 6.25 -18.97
N SER A 112 7.35 5.25 -19.60
CA SER A 112 6.79 3.90 -19.73
C SER A 112 7.11 2.97 -18.56
N ASN A 113 8.13 3.29 -17.75
CA ASN A 113 8.53 2.49 -16.59
C ASN A 113 8.03 3.07 -15.26
N CYS A 114 7.32 4.20 -15.28
CA CYS A 114 6.85 4.87 -14.07
C CYS A 114 5.34 4.94 -13.99
N GLN A 115 4.84 4.74 -12.78
CA GLN A 115 3.42 4.84 -12.44
C GLN A 115 3.21 5.71 -11.20
N PRO A 116 2.08 6.41 -11.12
CA PRO A 116 1.79 7.28 -9.98
C PRO A 116 1.50 6.44 -8.73
N CYS A 117 2.21 6.71 -7.65
CA CYS A 117 2.09 5.99 -6.38
C CYS A 117 2.29 6.97 -5.22
N CYS A 118 1.51 6.85 -4.15
CA CYS A 118 1.71 7.72 -2.99
C CYS A 118 2.94 7.29 -2.18
N LEU A 119 3.50 8.23 -1.41
CA LEU A 119 4.72 8.00 -0.63
C LEU A 119 4.60 6.80 0.33
N TYR A 120 3.44 6.64 0.99
CA TYR A 120 3.19 5.53 1.90
C TYR A 120 3.25 4.18 1.16
N CYS A 121 2.51 4.06 0.06
CA CYS A 121 2.44 2.82 -0.69
C CYS A 121 3.78 2.46 -1.31
N ASN A 122 4.48 3.44 -1.89
CA ASN A 122 5.80 3.22 -2.50
C ASN A 122 6.81 2.73 -1.45
N ARG A 123 6.84 3.35 -0.27
CA ARG A 123 7.71 2.90 0.84
C ARG A 123 7.32 1.52 1.37
N TYR A 124 6.03 1.25 1.52
CA TYR A 124 5.53 -0.02 2.06
C TYR A 124 5.77 -1.20 1.10
N LYS A 125 5.58 -0.96 -0.20
CA LYS A 125 5.92 -1.88 -1.29
C LYS A 125 7.42 -2.16 -1.27
N SER A 126 8.25 -1.12 -1.33
CA SER A 126 9.70 -1.27 -1.51
C SER A 126 9.99 -2.17 -2.73
N ASP A 127 10.70 -3.28 -2.55
CA ASP A 127 11.01 -4.27 -3.59
C ASP A 127 10.01 -5.45 -3.62
N LYS A 128 8.91 -5.40 -2.86
CA LYS A 128 7.88 -6.45 -2.84
C LYS A 128 6.96 -6.36 -4.05
N ASP A 129 6.26 -7.46 -4.30
CA ASP A 129 5.23 -7.53 -5.35
C ASP A 129 4.10 -6.52 -5.10
N GLU A 130 3.69 -5.85 -6.18
CA GLU A 130 2.66 -4.82 -6.14
C GLU A 130 1.29 -5.36 -5.75
N LYS A 131 0.89 -6.51 -6.32
CA LYS A 131 -0.44 -7.11 -6.08
C LYS A 131 -0.55 -7.58 -4.64
N VAL A 132 0.52 -8.20 -4.12
CA VAL A 132 0.61 -8.59 -2.71
C VAL A 132 0.52 -7.36 -1.80
N THR A 133 1.22 -6.28 -2.15
CA THR A 133 1.17 -5.04 -1.38
C THR A 133 -0.23 -4.43 -1.38
N ARG A 134 -0.88 -4.38 -2.55
CA ARG A 134 -2.27 -3.93 -2.70
C ARG A 134 -3.22 -4.79 -1.85
N LEU A 135 -3.10 -6.11 -1.90
CA LEU A 135 -3.89 -7.03 -1.08
C LEU A 135 -3.81 -6.66 0.40
N PHE A 136 -2.61 -6.49 0.96
CA PHE A 136 -2.45 -6.15 2.36
C PHE A 136 -3.04 -4.78 2.72
N ILE A 137 -2.88 -3.78 1.85
CA ILE A 137 -3.45 -2.44 2.07
C ILE A 137 -4.98 -2.50 2.06
N GLN A 138 -5.58 -3.13 1.04
CA GLN A 138 -7.04 -3.22 0.93
C GLN A 138 -7.64 -4.07 2.06
N LEU A 139 -6.99 -5.19 2.40
CA LEU A 139 -7.40 -6.04 3.52
C LEU A 139 -7.40 -5.26 4.83
N ARG A 140 -6.32 -4.50 5.11
CA ARG A 140 -6.22 -3.66 6.31
C ARG A 140 -7.35 -2.63 6.36
N ARG A 141 -7.68 -2.00 5.23
CA ARG A 141 -8.79 -1.03 5.15
C ARG A 141 -10.14 -1.69 5.36
N TYR A 142 -10.38 -2.84 4.72
CA TYR A 142 -11.59 -3.64 4.93
C TYR A 142 -11.77 -4.01 6.40
N CYS A 143 -10.71 -4.50 7.06
CA CYS A 143 -10.76 -4.80 8.49
C CYS A 143 -11.10 -3.56 9.33
N ASN A 144 -10.50 -2.41 9.03
CA ASN A 144 -10.78 -1.17 9.76
C ASN A 144 -12.25 -0.70 9.60
N ILE A 145 -12.83 -0.80 8.40
CA ILE A 145 -14.20 -0.38 8.11
C ILE A 145 -15.21 -1.32 8.78
N ASN A 146 -14.94 -2.63 8.75
CA ASN A 146 -15.83 -3.65 9.31
C ASN A 146 -15.52 -3.97 10.78
N HIS A 147 -14.66 -3.19 11.44
CA HIS A 147 -14.24 -3.39 12.83
C HIS A 147 -13.71 -4.81 13.13
N LEU A 148 -13.04 -5.42 12.15
CA LEU A 148 -12.47 -6.75 12.28
C LEU A 148 -11.09 -6.70 12.97
N PRO A 149 -10.77 -7.69 13.83
CA PRO A 149 -9.47 -7.79 14.44
C PRO A 149 -8.39 -8.04 13.38
N GLN A 150 -7.31 -7.26 13.45
CA GLN A 150 -6.11 -7.47 12.64
C GLN A 150 -5.11 -8.33 13.41
N THR A 151 -4.26 -9.07 12.68
CA THR A 151 -3.19 -9.85 13.28
C THR A 151 -2.30 -8.95 14.12
N ILE A 152 -2.14 -9.28 15.40
CA ILE A 152 -1.21 -8.58 16.28
C ILE A 152 0.19 -8.96 15.86
N VAL A 153 0.86 -8.07 15.12
CA VAL A 153 2.24 -8.27 14.65
C VAL A 153 3.29 -7.83 15.67
N ASN A 154 2.89 -7.14 16.74
CA ASN A 154 3.78 -6.66 17.79
C ASN A 154 3.64 -7.54 19.05
N ASN A 155 4.73 -8.20 19.44
CA ASN A 155 4.78 -9.08 20.61
C ASN A 155 4.43 -8.34 21.92
N GLU A 156 4.84 -7.08 22.09
CA GLU A 156 4.53 -6.30 23.31
C GLU A 156 3.03 -6.01 23.42
N VAL A 157 2.41 -5.63 22.30
CA VAL A 157 0.95 -5.42 22.21
C VAL A 157 0.20 -6.72 22.47
N TYR A 158 0.71 -7.85 21.95
CA TYR A 158 0.16 -9.16 22.23
C TYR A 158 0.22 -9.51 23.72
N GLN A 159 1.38 -9.33 24.37
CA GLN A 159 1.53 -9.60 25.81
C GLN A 159 0.66 -8.67 26.66
N LEU A 160 0.52 -7.40 26.29
CA LEU A 160 -0.36 -6.45 26.99
C LEU A 160 -1.82 -6.86 26.90
N ILE A 161 -2.32 -7.19 25.71
CA ILE A 161 -3.69 -7.66 25.51
C ILE A 161 -3.90 -8.98 26.27
N ARG A 162 -2.96 -9.92 26.19
CA ARG A 162 -3.04 -11.21 26.89
C ARG A 162 -3.11 -11.05 28.41
N ARG A 163 -2.35 -10.13 29.00
CA ARG A 163 -2.37 -9.87 30.45
C ARG A 163 -3.70 -9.28 30.92
N ASN A 164 -4.36 -8.51 30.06
CA ASN A 164 -5.62 -7.83 30.37
C ASN A 164 -6.87 -8.66 30.01
N ILE A 165 -6.74 -9.74 29.25
CA ILE A 165 -7.81 -10.72 29.04
C ILE A 165 -7.75 -11.75 30.16
N THR A 166 -8.61 -11.61 31.17
CA THR A 166 -8.85 -12.63 32.20
C THR A 166 -10.06 -13.47 31.80
N GLY A 167 -9.85 -14.77 31.57
CA GLY A 167 -10.83 -15.70 30.99
C GLY A 167 -10.55 -15.96 29.50
N GLY A 168 -9.93 -17.10 29.20
CA GLY A 168 -9.34 -17.36 27.88
C GLY A 168 -10.36 -17.60 26.76
N LEU A 169 -10.19 -16.91 25.64
CA LEU A 169 -10.60 -17.42 24.33
C LEU A 169 -9.66 -18.57 23.98
N SER A 170 -10.14 -19.80 24.10
CA SER A 170 -9.38 -21.01 23.75
C SER A 170 -9.26 -21.13 22.23
N ASN A 171 -8.33 -20.39 21.63
CA ASN A 171 -7.88 -20.62 20.27
C ASN A 171 -6.58 -21.42 20.33
N VAL A 172 -6.70 -22.75 20.25
CA VAL A 172 -5.57 -23.63 19.96
C VAL A 172 -5.25 -23.46 18.47
N MET A 173 -4.09 -22.89 18.16
CA MET A 173 -3.52 -22.99 16.81
C MET A 173 -2.92 -24.39 16.67
N HIS A 174 -3.41 -25.16 15.72
CA HIS A 174 -2.77 -26.39 15.22
C HIS A 174 -2.07 -26.08 13.90
#